data_AF-A0A961GLJ6-F1
#
_entry.id   AF-A0A961GLJ6-F1
#
_cell.length_a   1.000
_cell.length_b   1.000
_cell.length_c   1.000
_cell.angle_alpha   90.00
_cell.angle_beta   90.00
_cell.angle_gamma   90.00
#
_symmetry.space_group_name_H-M   'P 1'
#
loop_
_entity.id
_entity.type
_entity.pdbx_description
1 polymer ?
#
loop_
_entity_poly.entity_id
_entity_poly.type
_entity_poly.pdbx_seq_one_letter_code
_entity_poly.pdbx_strand_id
1 'polypeptide(L)'
;QDRARWDRTRIDEGHALVRACLRRNQPGPWQIQAAIAAVHADAPTAAATDWGQIVALYDQLLAIRPDAVVALNRAVAVGERDGADAGLDALDGIDAAAPDAHDRLADYQPYHAARADLLARAGRRADALEAYDAALARTTNAAERAFLTAQRAEIA
;
A
#
# COMPACT_ATOMS: atom_id res chain seq x y z
N GLN A 1 -4.08 -4.98 12.59
CA GLN A 1 -5.41 -5.46 13.01
C GLN A 1 -5.34 -6.95 13.28
N ASP A 2 -6.15 -7.47 14.19
CA ASP A 2 -6.33 -8.92 14.35
C ASP A 2 -7.33 -9.44 13.29
N ARG A 3 -6.82 -10.17 12.29
CA ARG A 3 -7.62 -10.71 11.18
C ARG A 3 -8.50 -11.90 11.60
N ALA A 4 -8.23 -12.53 12.75
CA ALA A 4 -9.08 -13.62 13.26
C ALA A 4 -10.48 -13.12 13.67
N ARG A 5 -10.63 -11.80 13.87
CA ARG A 5 -11.89 -11.14 14.22
C ARG A 5 -12.70 -10.69 13.01
N TRP A 6 -12.22 -10.91 11.79
CA TRP A 6 -12.94 -10.53 10.58
C TRP A 6 -14.12 -11.47 10.31
N ASP A 7 -15.21 -10.92 9.79
CA ASP A 7 -16.42 -11.69 9.47
C ASP A 7 -16.19 -12.56 8.24
N ARG A 8 -15.96 -13.85 8.47
CA ARG A 8 -15.70 -14.81 7.38
C ARG A 8 -16.86 -14.94 6.41
N THR A 9 -18.10 -14.83 6.88
CA THR A 9 -19.28 -14.92 6.01
C THR A 9 -19.26 -13.78 4.98
N ARG A 10 -18.91 -12.57 5.41
CA ARG A 10 -18.78 -11.41 4.51
C ARG A 10 -17.59 -11.53 3.56
N ILE A 11 -16.48 -12.12 4.02
CA ILE A 11 -15.30 -12.38 3.17
C ILE A 11 -15.67 -13.38 2.07
N ASP A 12 -16.32 -14.49 2.43
CA ASP A 12 -16.74 -15.54 1.49
C ASP A 12 -17.73 -14.99 0.44
N GLU A 13 -18.67 -14.16 0.87
CA GLU A 13 -19.60 -13.44 -0.01
C GLU A 13 -18.84 -12.52 -0.97
N GLY A 14 -17.94 -11.68 -0.46
CA GLY A 14 -17.13 -10.76 -1.26
C GLY A 14 -16.28 -11.50 -2.30
N HIS A 15 -15.67 -12.61 -1.91
CA HIS A 15 -14.92 -13.48 -2.82
C HIS A 15 -15.82 -14.08 -3.92
N ALA A 16 -17.03 -14.52 -3.59
CA ALA A 16 -17.97 -15.03 -4.57
C ALA A 16 -18.34 -13.97 -5.62
N LEU A 17 -18.55 -12.72 -5.19
CA LEU A 17 -18.82 -11.58 -6.07
C LEU A 17 -17.63 -11.27 -6.98
N VAL A 18 -16.42 -11.20 -6.43
CA VAL A 18 -15.19 -10.97 -7.21
C VAL A 18 -15.01 -12.06 -8.27
N ARG A 19 -15.11 -13.34 -7.89
CA ARG A 19 -15.02 -14.46 -8.84
C ARG A 19 -16.09 -14.37 -9.93
N ALA A 20 -17.31 -13.95 -9.60
CA ALA A 20 -18.37 -13.75 -10.59
C ALA A 20 -18.08 -12.62 -11.59
N CYS A 21 -17.43 -11.55 -11.14
CA CYS A 21 -17.00 -10.45 -11.98
C CYS A 21 -15.82 -10.82 -12.89
N LEU A 22 -14.82 -11.54 -12.36
CA LEU A 22 -13.64 -11.96 -13.14
C LEU A 22 -14.02 -12.87 -14.32
N ARG A 23 -15.06 -13.70 -14.19
CA ARG A 23 -15.57 -14.53 -15.30
C ARG A 23 -16.03 -13.74 -16.54
N ARG A 24 -16.24 -12.43 -16.42
CA ARG A 24 -16.60 -11.56 -17.55
C ARG A 24 -15.40 -11.16 -18.42
N ASN A 25 -14.17 -11.48 -17.98
CA ASN A 25 -12.91 -11.27 -18.70
C ASN A 25 -12.70 -9.85 -19.28
N GLN A 26 -13.26 -8.84 -18.61
CA GLN A 26 -13.10 -7.41 -18.92
C GLN A 26 -12.95 -6.64 -17.60
N PRO A 27 -11.84 -6.81 -16.87
CA PRO A 27 -11.67 -6.18 -15.57
C PRO A 27 -11.48 -4.66 -15.74
N GLY A 28 -12.39 -3.88 -15.14
CA GLY A 28 -12.20 -2.45 -14.95
C GLY A 28 -11.50 -2.14 -13.61
N PRO A 29 -11.24 -0.86 -13.32
CA PRO A 29 -10.50 -0.45 -12.12
C PRO A 29 -11.10 -1.00 -10.82
N TRP A 30 -12.42 -0.98 -10.70
CA TRP A 30 -13.12 -1.45 -9.51
C TRP A 30 -13.04 -2.97 -9.34
N GLN A 31 -13.07 -3.74 -10.43
CA GLN A 31 -12.89 -5.19 -10.37
C GLN A 31 -11.48 -5.55 -9.90
N ILE A 32 -10.45 -4.82 -10.36
CA ILE A 32 -9.07 -5.04 -9.94
C ILE A 32 -8.88 -4.65 -8.47
N GLN A 33 -9.42 -3.51 -8.04
CA GLN A 33 -9.39 -3.10 -6.63
C GLN A 33 -10.11 -4.10 -5.72
N ALA A 34 -11.23 -4.67 -6.17
CA ALA A 34 -11.93 -5.72 -5.44
C ALA A 34 -11.11 -7.01 -5.37
N ALA A 35 -10.37 -7.37 -6.42
CA ALA A 35 -9.44 -8.49 -6.40
C ALA A 35 -8.29 -8.25 -5.41
N ILE A 36 -7.70 -7.04 -5.38
CA ILE A 36 -6.66 -6.66 -4.39
C ILE A 36 -7.19 -6.83 -2.97
N ALA A 37 -8.40 -6.32 -2.69
CA ALA A 37 -9.04 -6.48 -1.39
C ALA A 37 -9.31 -7.95 -1.04
N ALA A 38 -9.73 -8.77 -2.02
CA ALA A 38 -9.96 -10.19 -1.82
C ALA A 38 -8.69 -10.95 -1.42
N VAL A 39 -7.55 -10.63 -2.04
CA VAL A 39 -6.24 -11.24 -1.71
C VAL A 39 -5.82 -10.87 -0.28
N HIS A 40 -6.00 -9.62 0.13
CA HIS A 40 -5.76 -9.23 1.52
C HIS A 40 -6.69 -9.92 2.51
N ALA A 41 -7.97 -10.10 2.15
CA ALA A 41 -8.99 -10.72 2.98
C ALA A 41 -8.78 -12.22 3.18
N ASP A 42 -8.20 -12.91 2.20
CA ASP A 42 -7.94 -14.35 2.26
C ASP A 42 -6.74 -14.69 3.17
N ALA A 43 -5.78 -13.76 3.29
CA ALA A 43 -4.56 -13.99 4.03
C ALA A 43 -4.77 -13.88 5.56
N PRO A 44 -4.38 -14.91 6.34
CA PRO A 44 -4.59 -14.94 7.79
C PRO A 44 -3.74 -13.90 8.55
N THR A 45 -2.63 -13.46 7.96
CA THR A 45 -1.76 -12.40 8.48
C THR A 45 -1.29 -11.52 7.33
N ALA A 46 -0.77 -10.32 7.65
CA ALA A 46 -0.17 -9.45 6.65
C ALA A 46 0.99 -10.14 5.91
N ALA A 47 1.87 -10.82 6.64
CA ALA A 47 2.99 -11.57 6.08
C ALA A 47 2.58 -12.75 5.20
N ALA A 48 1.39 -13.33 5.40
CA ALA A 48 0.86 -14.42 4.57
C ALA A 48 0.11 -13.93 3.32
N THR A 49 0.07 -12.62 3.07
CA THR A 49 -0.54 -12.07 1.85
C THR A 49 0.28 -12.49 0.63
N ASP A 50 -0.39 -12.90 -0.46
CA ASP A 50 0.27 -13.11 -1.74
C ASP A 50 0.64 -11.77 -2.38
N TRP A 51 1.78 -11.21 -1.94
CA TRP A 51 2.29 -9.94 -2.45
C TRP A 51 2.67 -10.00 -3.94
N GLY A 52 3.00 -11.20 -4.46
CA GLY A 52 3.20 -11.41 -5.89
C GLY A 52 1.93 -11.11 -6.68
N GLN A 53 0.81 -11.65 -6.23
CA GLN A 53 -0.50 -11.37 -6.81
C GLN A 53 -0.93 -9.91 -6.64
N ILE A 54 -0.69 -9.31 -5.47
CA ILE A 54 -0.98 -7.88 -5.23
C ILE A 54 -0.22 -6.99 -6.22
N VAL A 55 1.09 -7.21 -6.42
CA VAL A 55 1.89 -6.44 -7.39
C VAL A 55 1.33 -6.61 -8.80
N ALA A 56 1.02 -7.84 -9.23
CA ALA A 56 0.48 -8.09 -10.57
C ALA A 56 -0.89 -7.41 -10.79
N LEU A 57 -1.73 -7.32 -9.75
CA LEU A 57 -3.00 -6.59 -9.81
C LEU A 57 -2.78 -5.08 -9.88
N TYR A 58 -1.82 -4.53 -9.13
CA TYR A 58 -1.47 -3.12 -9.24
C TYR A 58 -0.83 -2.78 -10.59
N ASP A 59 -0.03 -3.67 -11.19
CA ASP A 59 0.49 -3.51 -12.56
C ASP A 59 -0.66 -3.34 -13.57
N GLN A 60 -1.67 -4.23 -13.49
CA GLN A 60 -2.86 -4.13 -14.34
C GLN A 60 -3.66 -2.85 -14.08
N LEU A 61 -3.82 -2.47 -12.80
CA LEU A 61 -4.54 -1.26 -12.43
C LEU A 61 -3.84 -0.01 -12.95
N LEU A 62 -2.51 0.05 -12.84
CA LEU A 62 -1.71 1.18 -13.28
C LEU A 62 -1.76 1.35 -14.81
N ALA A 63 -1.79 0.23 -15.56
CA ALA A 63 -1.92 0.25 -17.01
C ALA A 63 -3.23 0.89 -17.50
N ILE A 64 -4.32 0.74 -16.74
CA ILE A 64 -5.64 1.33 -17.10
C ILE A 64 -5.93 2.65 -16.37
N ARG A 65 -5.23 2.91 -15.27
CA ARG A 65 -5.40 4.07 -14.39
C ARG A 65 -4.02 4.49 -13.84
N PRO A 66 -3.24 5.27 -14.61
CA PRO A 66 -1.93 5.72 -14.22
C PRO A 66 -2.03 6.88 -13.22
N ASP A 67 -2.35 6.56 -11.97
CA ASP A 67 -2.45 7.55 -10.89
C ASP A 67 -1.40 7.33 -9.80
N ALA A 68 -1.00 8.43 -9.16
CA ALA A 68 0.06 8.46 -8.16
C ALA A 68 -0.23 7.58 -6.93
N VAL A 69 -1.50 7.44 -6.55
CA VAL A 69 -1.90 6.64 -5.39
C VAL A 69 -1.80 5.14 -5.73
N VAL A 70 -2.17 4.75 -6.95
CA VAL A 70 -1.96 3.39 -7.46
C VAL A 70 -0.46 3.06 -7.54
N ALA A 71 0.35 3.97 -8.06
CA ALA A 71 1.81 3.80 -8.13
C ALA A 71 2.45 3.67 -6.73
N LEU A 72 2.03 4.51 -5.77
CA LEU A 72 2.45 4.42 -4.37
C LEU A 72 2.09 3.06 -3.76
N ASN A 73 0.82 2.64 -3.88
CA ASN A 73 0.39 1.36 -3.30
C ASN A 73 1.12 0.17 -3.93
N ARG A 74 1.43 0.25 -5.24
CA ARG A 74 2.27 -0.73 -5.92
C ARG A 74 3.68 -0.78 -5.33
N ALA A 75 4.30 0.38 -5.09
CA ALA A 75 5.65 0.45 -4.50
C ALA A 75 5.69 -0.19 -3.10
N VAL A 76 4.66 0.04 -2.29
CA VAL A 76 4.50 -0.66 -0.99
C VAL A 76 4.43 -2.17 -1.19
N ALA A 77 3.61 -2.65 -2.13
CA ALA A 77 3.49 -4.08 -2.41
C ALA A 77 4.82 -4.71 -2.93
N VAL A 78 5.60 -3.96 -3.70
CA VAL A 78 6.96 -4.37 -4.09
C VAL A 78 7.88 -4.46 -2.86
N GLY A 79 7.80 -3.49 -1.95
CA GLY A 79 8.55 -3.52 -0.70
C GLY A 79 8.25 -4.74 0.18
N GLU A 80 6.99 -5.18 0.20
CA GLU A 80 6.57 -6.39 0.90
C GLU A 80 7.03 -7.68 0.22
N ARG A 81 7.05 -7.70 -1.13
CA ARG A 81 7.45 -8.88 -1.91
C ARG A 81 8.96 -9.06 -1.98
N ASP A 82 9.67 -7.98 -2.28
CA ASP A 82 11.07 -7.99 -2.71
C ASP A 82 12.02 -7.34 -1.69
N GLY A 83 11.46 -6.76 -0.61
CA GLY A 83 12.21 -6.12 0.47
C GLY A 83 12.21 -4.60 0.40
N ALA A 84 12.61 -3.97 1.51
CA ALA A 84 12.43 -2.54 1.74
C ALA A 84 13.12 -1.65 0.69
N ASP A 85 14.34 -1.99 0.28
CA ASP A 85 15.08 -1.23 -0.74
C ASP A 85 14.38 -1.24 -2.09
N ALA A 86 13.83 -2.38 -2.53
CA ALA A 86 13.05 -2.46 -3.77
C ALA A 86 11.78 -1.59 -3.71
N GLY A 87 11.16 -1.49 -2.53
CA GLY A 87 10.03 -0.59 -2.30
C GLY A 87 10.43 0.88 -2.40
N LEU A 88 11.60 1.25 -1.86
CA LEU A 88 12.13 2.62 -1.94
C LEU A 88 12.49 3.00 -3.39
N ASP A 89 13.16 2.11 -4.12
CA ASP A 89 13.44 2.32 -5.55
C ASP A 89 12.15 2.52 -6.35
N ALA A 90 11.11 1.74 -6.02
CA ALA A 90 9.80 1.89 -6.65
C ALA A 90 9.09 3.20 -6.28
N LEU A 91 9.26 3.71 -5.05
CA LEU A 91 8.74 5.03 -4.63
C LEU A 91 9.42 6.17 -5.37
N ASP A 92 10.75 6.13 -5.45
CA ASP A 92 11.55 7.16 -6.11
C ASP A 92 11.27 7.20 -7.64
N GLY A 93 10.82 6.06 -8.22
CA GLY A 93 10.42 5.95 -9.61
C GLY A 93 8.98 6.38 -9.95
N ILE A 94 8.17 6.83 -8.98
CA ILE A 94 6.74 7.12 -9.23
C ILE A 94 6.54 8.21 -10.30
N ASP A 95 7.39 9.24 -10.33
CA ASP A 95 7.25 10.34 -11.29
C ASP A 95 7.39 9.86 -12.75
N ALA A 96 8.17 8.81 -12.99
CA ALA A 96 8.26 8.19 -14.31
C ALA A 96 6.98 7.41 -14.69
N ALA A 97 6.29 6.84 -13.69
CA ALA A 97 5.05 6.09 -13.88
C ALA A 97 3.80 7.00 -13.93
N ALA A 98 3.87 8.19 -13.33
CA ALA A 98 2.80 9.17 -13.28
C ALA A 98 3.42 10.59 -13.20
N PRO A 99 3.59 11.30 -14.33
CA PRO A 99 4.33 12.58 -14.39
C PRO A 99 3.76 13.71 -13.52
N ASP A 100 2.46 13.67 -13.19
CA ASP A 100 1.81 14.61 -12.28
C ASP A 100 1.80 14.14 -10.81
N ALA A 101 2.57 13.09 -10.46
CA ALA A 101 2.53 12.46 -9.16
C ALA A 101 3.25 13.23 -8.08
N HIS A 102 4.41 13.84 -8.38
CA HIS A 102 5.24 14.53 -7.41
C HIS A 102 4.43 15.54 -6.58
N ASP A 103 3.75 16.45 -7.25
CA ASP A 103 2.94 17.50 -6.62
C ASP A 103 1.76 16.92 -5.82
N ARG A 104 1.21 15.79 -6.27
CA ARG A 104 0.07 15.14 -5.61
C ARG A 104 0.49 14.35 -4.37
N LEU A 105 1.71 13.81 -4.35
CA LEU A 105 2.25 13.03 -3.24
C LEU A 105 2.97 13.91 -2.20
N ALA A 106 3.45 15.08 -2.60
CA ALA A 106 4.15 16.02 -1.71
C ALA A 106 3.36 16.32 -0.44
N ASP A 107 2.04 16.50 -0.53
CA ASP A 107 1.15 16.76 0.61
C ASP A 107 0.37 15.52 1.08
N TYR A 108 0.59 14.36 0.45
CA TYR A 108 -0.13 13.14 0.75
C TYR A 108 0.53 12.39 1.91
N GLN A 109 -0.06 12.48 3.11
CA GLN A 109 0.51 11.85 4.31
C GLN A 109 0.88 10.36 4.13
N PRO A 110 0.06 9.49 3.50
CA PRO A 110 0.39 8.07 3.35
C PRO A 110 1.68 7.81 2.56
N TYR A 111 2.06 8.70 1.62
CA TYR A 111 3.34 8.61 0.91
C TYR A 111 4.51 8.69 1.90
N HIS A 112 4.50 9.72 2.76
CA HIS A 112 5.56 9.94 3.74
C HIS A 112 5.62 8.82 4.77
N ALA A 113 4.48 8.28 5.21
CA ALA A 113 4.47 7.14 6.12
C ALA A 113 4.99 5.84 5.50
N ALA A 114 4.62 5.55 4.25
CA ALA A 114 5.14 4.39 3.52
C ALA A 114 6.66 4.50 3.35
N ARG A 115 7.15 5.68 2.96
CA ARG A 115 8.59 5.94 2.83
C ARG A 115 9.31 5.76 4.17
N ALA A 116 8.74 6.28 5.26
CA ALA A 116 9.31 6.15 6.60
C ALA A 116 9.43 4.69 7.06
N ASP A 117 8.37 3.89 6.86
CA ASP A 117 8.37 2.46 7.19
C ASP A 117 9.44 1.68 6.40
N LEU A 118 9.53 1.92 5.09
CA LEU A 118 10.52 1.26 4.25
C LEU A 118 11.95 1.67 4.64
N LEU A 119 12.21 2.96 4.90
CA LEU A 119 13.52 3.42 5.37
C LEU A 119 13.89 2.79 6.72
N ALA A 120 12.94 2.68 7.64
CA ALA A 120 13.15 2.04 8.93
C ALA A 120 13.55 0.56 8.75
N ARG A 121 12.83 -0.18 7.91
CA ARG A 121 13.10 -1.59 7.58
C ARG A 121 14.42 -1.80 6.85
N ALA A 122 14.84 -0.82 6.04
CA ALA A 122 16.16 -0.79 5.39
C ALA A 122 17.30 -0.37 6.34
N GLY A 123 17.01 -0.05 7.61
CA GLY A 123 18.01 0.39 8.58
C GLY A 123 18.47 1.85 8.41
N ARG A 124 17.82 2.62 7.53
CA ARG A 124 18.12 4.04 7.25
C ARG A 124 17.44 4.95 8.27
N ARG A 125 17.84 4.82 9.54
CA ARG A 125 17.16 5.41 10.72
C ARG A 125 16.97 6.93 10.62
N ALA A 126 18.01 7.68 10.25
CA ALA A 126 17.93 9.14 10.17
C ALA A 126 16.87 9.60 9.15
N ASP A 127 16.96 9.08 7.93
CA ASP A 127 15.99 9.36 6.86
C ASP A 127 14.57 8.94 7.25
N ALA A 128 14.42 7.82 7.97
CA ALA A 128 13.13 7.33 8.44
C ALA A 128 12.47 8.29 9.45
N LEU A 129 13.26 8.84 10.39
CA LEU A 129 12.76 9.83 11.36
C LEU A 129 12.26 11.10 10.66
N GLU A 130 13.00 11.60 9.68
CA GLU A 130 12.59 12.75 8.87
C GLU A 130 11.29 12.48 8.10
N ALA A 131 11.17 11.29 7.50
CA ALA A 131 9.97 10.89 6.79
C ALA A 131 8.75 10.73 7.73
N TYR A 132 8.95 10.22 8.95
CA TYR A 132 7.89 10.19 9.96
C TYR A 132 7.47 11.59 10.40
N ASP A 133 8.42 12.52 10.58
CA ASP A 133 8.10 13.92 10.89
C ASP A 133 7.30 14.57 9.75
N ALA A 134 7.67 14.30 8.50
CA ALA A 134 6.92 14.75 7.33
C ALA A 134 5.49 14.16 7.29
N ALA A 135 5.31 12.89 7.66
CA ALA A 135 4.00 12.26 7.76
C ALA A 135 3.15 12.88 8.88
N LEU A 136 3.74 13.08 10.06
CA LEU A 136 3.08 13.68 11.23
C LEU A 136 2.60 15.11 10.97
N ALA A 137 3.37 15.89 10.21
CA ALA A 137 3.01 17.25 9.81
C ALA A 137 1.78 17.31 8.88
N ARG A 138 1.43 16.21 8.19
CA ARG A 138 0.39 16.16 7.15
C ARG A 138 -0.89 15.43 7.56
N THR A 139 -0.91 14.78 8.72
CA THR A 139 -2.17 14.23 9.27
C THR A 139 -2.79 15.19 10.28
N THR A 140 -4.12 15.32 10.24
CA THR A 140 -4.91 15.92 11.32
C THR A 140 -5.58 14.87 12.19
N ASN A 141 -5.67 13.62 11.72
CA ASN A 141 -6.34 12.50 12.37
C ASN A 141 -5.58 12.05 13.63
N ALA A 142 -6.26 12.04 14.76
CA ALA A 142 -5.66 11.67 16.05
C ALA A 142 -5.15 10.22 16.09
N ALA A 143 -5.84 9.29 15.44
CA ALA A 143 -5.46 7.88 15.44
C ALA A 143 -4.20 7.64 14.60
N GLU A 144 -4.13 8.23 13.40
CA GLU A 144 -2.95 8.18 12.54
C GLU A 144 -1.76 8.84 13.24
N ARG A 145 -1.95 10.02 13.83
CA ARG A 145 -0.89 10.71 14.57
C ARG A 145 -0.35 9.86 15.72
N ALA A 146 -1.23 9.25 16.51
CA ALA A 146 -0.81 8.39 17.61
C ALA A 146 0.00 7.18 17.11
N PHE A 147 -0.46 6.54 16.02
CA PHE A 147 0.25 5.43 15.39
C PHE A 147 1.63 5.84 14.86
N LEU A 148 1.71 6.93 14.10
CA LEU A 148 2.98 7.40 13.51
C LEU A 148 3.98 7.84 14.58
N THR A 149 3.52 8.51 15.65
CA THR A 149 4.38 8.88 16.79
C THR A 149 4.96 7.64 17.47
N ALA A 150 4.15 6.59 17.64
CA ALA A 150 4.62 5.33 18.23
C ALA A 150 5.68 4.67 17.34
N GLN A 151 5.41 4.50 16.04
CA GLN A 151 6.39 3.93 15.09
C GLN A 151 7.70 4.73 15.06
N ARG A 152 7.61 6.06 15.03
CA ARG A 152 8.78 6.94 15.06
C ARG A 152 9.59 6.76 16.35
N ALA A 153 8.94 6.61 17.50
CA ALA A 153 9.60 6.44 18.78
C ALA A 153 10.33 5.09 18.92
N GLU A 154 9.81 4.02 18.29
CA GLU A 154 10.47 2.71 18.27
C GLU A 154 11.83 2.75 17.54
N ILE A 155 11.96 3.68 16.59
CA ILE A 155 13.17 3.87 15.79
C ILE A 155 13.93 5.17 16.10
N ALA A 156 13.63 5.85 17.20
CA ALA A 156 14.35 7.05 17.67
C ALA A 156 15.48 6.67 18.63
#